data_AF-A0A7G2J0F1-F1
#
_entry.id   AF-A0A7G2J0F1-F1
#
_cell.length_a   1.000
_cell.length_b   1.000
_cell.length_c   1.000
_cell.angle_alpha   90.00
_cell.angle_beta   90.00
_cell.angle_gamma   90.00
#
_symmetry.space_group_name_H-M   'P 1'
#
loop_
_entity.id
_entity.type
_entity.pdbx_description
1 polymer ?
#
loop_
_entity_poly.entity_id
_entity_poly.type
_entity_poly.pdbx_seq_one_letter_code
_entity_poly.pdbx_strand_id
1 'polypeptide(L)'
;MIYRILRKGEVRVNKKRIKPEYKLEDGDIVRIPPVRVAEREEEAISPNLQKVAALTDVILYEDDHILVLNKPSGTAVHGGSGLSFGVIEGLRALRPEARFLELVHRLDRDTSGVLLVAKKTLSLAFIA
;
A
#
# COMPACT_ATOMS: atom_id res chain seq x y z
N MET A 1 -2.21 -10.82 5.95
CA MET A 1 -2.01 -12.27 5.75
C MET A 1 -2.19 -13.09 7.02
N ILE A 2 -1.48 -12.77 8.11
CA ILE A 2 -1.46 -13.54 9.37
C ILE A 2 -2.87 -13.72 9.99
N TYR A 3 -3.63 -12.63 10.16
CA TYR A 3 -5.02 -12.73 10.66
C TYR A 3 -5.94 -13.57 9.78
N ARG A 4 -5.69 -13.65 8.47
CA ARG A 4 -6.47 -14.47 7.54
C ARG A 4 -6.24 -15.96 7.79
N ILE A 5 -4.97 -16.38 7.94
CA ILE A 5 -4.63 -17.79 8.19
C ILE A 5 -5.04 -18.25 9.60
N LEU A 6 -5.01 -17.35 10.59
CA LEU A 6 -5.61 -17.57 11.92
C LEU A 6 -7.13 -17.76 11.83
N ARG A 7 -7.84 -16.86 11.12
CA ARG A 7 -9.30 -17.00 10.90
C ARG A 7 -9.70 -18.20 10.07
N LYS A 8 -8.82 -18.76 9.23
CA LYS A 8 -9.09 -20.03 8.53
C LYS A 8 -8.78 -21.26 9.39
N GLY A 9 -8.20 -21.08 10.59
CA GLY A 9 -7.80 -22.18 11.47
C GLY A 9 -6.60 -22.97 10.97
N GLU A 10 -5.83 -22.37 10.05
CA GLU A 10 -4.62 -22.97 9.50
C GLU A 10 -3.49 -22.94 10.54
N VAL A 11 -3.43 -21.86 11.35
CA VAL A 11 -2.58 -21.76 12.53
C VAL A 11 -3.26 -22.45 13.72
N ARG A 12 -2.51 -23.30 14.43
CA ARG A 12 -3.00 -24.06 15.58
C ARG A 12 -2.01 -24.00 16.74
N VAL A 13 -2.53 -24.01 17.96
CA VAL A 13 -1.74 -24.20 19.18
C VAL A 13 -2.25 -25.47 19.84
N ASN A 14 -1.36 -26.39 20.20
CA ASN A 14 -1.71 -27.67 20.82
C ASN A 14 -2.82 -28.43 20.05
N LYS A 15 -2.70 -28.45 18.71
CA LYS A 15 -3.64 -29.06 17.75
C LYS A 15 -5.04 -28.40 17.68
N LYS A 16 -5.29 -27.33 18.43
CA LYS A 16 -6.56 -26.58 18.46
C LYS A 16 -6.47 -25.27 17.67
N ARG A 17 -7.62 -24.82 17.14
CA ARG A 17 -7.76 -23.49 16.53
C ARG A 17 -7.84 -22.45 17.65
N ILE A 18 -7.04 -21.41 17.55
CA ILE A 18 -7.00 -20.32 18.53
C ILE A 18 -7.44 -18.99 17.92
N LYS A 19 -7.86 -18.06 18.78
CA LYS A 19 -8.13 -16.68 18.36
C LYS A 19 -6.84 -15.84 18.45
N PRO A 20 -6.73 -14.74 17.68
CA PRO A 20 -5.53 -13.89 17.69
C PRO A 20 -5.17 -13.31 19.06
N GLU A 21 -6.12 -13.20 19.98
CA GLU A 21 -5.93 -12.62 21.31
C GLU A 21 -5.37 -13.62 22.33
N TYR A 22 -5.22 -14.90 21.96
CA TYR A 22 -4.64 -15.91 22.83
C TYR A 22 -3.19 -15.58 23.15
N LYS A 23 -2.87 -15.48 24.44
CA LYS A 23 -1.50 -15.34 24.94
C LYS A 23 -0.88 -16.73 25.03
N LEU A 24 0.25 -16.91 24.36
CA LEU A 24 0.99 -18.16 24.41
C LEU A 24 1.54 -18.38 25.82
N GLU A 25 1.51 -19.64 26.23
CA GLU A 25 2.11 -20.10 27.48
C GLU A 25 3.39 -20.88 27.17
N ASP A 26 4.27 -20.96 28.17
CA ASP A 26 5.49 -21.74 28.02
C ASP A 26 5.15 -23.23 27.80
N GLY A 27 5.83 -23.86 26.84
CA GLY A 27 5.54 -25.22 26.40
C GLY A 27 4.44 -25.38 25.35
N ASP A 28 3.78 -24.30 24.91
CA ASP A 28 2.82 -24.37 23.80
C ASP A 28 3.47 -24.80 22.47
N ILE A 29 2.82 -25.73 21.77
CA ILE A 29 3.26 -26.16 20.43
C ILE A 29 2.44 -25.45 19.37
N VAL A 30 3.07 -24.50 18.68
CA VAL A 30 2.46 -23.72 17.60
C VAL A 30 2.74 -24.38 16.24
N ARG A 31 1.68 -24.67 15.49
CA ARG A 31 1.74 -25.17 14.11
C ARG A 31 1.26 -24.08 13.14
N ILE A 32 2.12 -23.68 12.22
CA ILE A 32 1.80 -22.73 11.14
C ILE A 32 1.72 -23.46 9.79
N PRO A 33 0.84 -23.04 8.86
CA PRO A 33 0.84 -23.57 7.50
C PRO A 33 2.08 -23.07 6.73
N PRO A 34 2.46 -23.72 5.61
CA PRO A 34 3.46 -23.16 4.70
C PRO A 34 2.99 -21.80 4.19
N VAL A 35 3.71 -20.75 4.55
CA VAL A 35 3.45 -19.39 4.06
C VAL A 35 4.45 -19.09 2.96
N ARG A 36 3.98 -19.04 1.71
CA ARG A 36 4.76 -18.45 0.62
C ARG A 36 4.70 -16.94 0.78
N VAL A 37 5.79 -16.35 1.23
CA VAL A 37 6.00 -14.92 1.04
C VAL A 37 6.47 -14.82 -0.42
N ALA A 38 5.67 -14.20 -1.28
CA ALA A 38 6.16 -13.88 -2.61
C ALA A 38 7.38 -12.97 -2.40
N GLU A 39 8.55 -13.41 -2.85
CA GLU A 39 9.66 -12.49 -3.06
C GLU A 39 9.13 -11.41 -3.99
N ARG A 40 9.32 -10.14 -3.62
CA ARG A 40 9.00 -9.05 -4.53
C ARG A 40 9.94 -9.22 -5.71
N GLU A 41 9.44 -9.80 -6.79
CA GLU A 41 10.06 -9.59 -8.09
C GLU A 41 10.09 -8.07 -8.27
N GLU A 42 11.29 -7.52 -8.41
CA GLU A 42 11.46 -6.17 -8.95
C GLU A 42 10.93 -6.23 -10.39
N GLU A 43 9.61 -6.09 -10.55
CA GLU A 43 8.99 -6.04 -11.85
C GLU A 43 9.65 -4.91 -12.64
N ALA A 44 10.38 -5.32 -13.67
CA ALA A 44 11.14 -4.46 -14.54
C ALA A 44 10.31 -3.29 -15.05
N ILE A 45 10.96 -2.13 -15.10
CA ILE A 45 10.43 -0.86 -15.60
C ILE A 45 10.01 -1.02 -17.07
N SER A 46 8.72 -1.28 -17.36
CA SER A 46 8.12 -1.21 -18.70
C SER A 46 6.69 -1.76 -18.61
N PRO A 47 5.60 -0.98 -18.49
CA PRO A 47 5.14 0.15 -19.32
C PRO A 47 4.65 1.36 -18.49
N ASN A 48 4.96 1.35 -17.19
CA ASN A 48 4.47 2.33 -16.24
C ASN A 48 5.14 3.69 -16.42
N LEU A 49 6.35 3.77 -16.99
CA LEU A 49 7.12 5.01 -17.06
C LEU A 49 6.39 6.15 -17.79
N GLN A 50 5.63 5.86 -18.87
CA GLN A 50 4.84 6.87 -19.58
C GLN A 50 3.63 7.35 -18.77
N LYS A 51 2.90 6.43 -18.11
CA LYS A 51 1.80 6.78 -17.20
C LYS A 51 2.30 7.55 -15.98
N VAL A 52 3.49 7.19 -15.53
CA VAL A 52 4.19 7.82 -14.41
C VAL A 52 4.64 9.22 -14.79
N ALA A 53 5.26 9.43 -15.96
CA ALA A 53 5.62 10.77 -16.45
C ALA A 53 4.40 11.69 -16.52
N ALA A 54 3.27 11.18 -17.01
CA ALA A 54 1.99 11.91 -17.05
C ALA A 54 1.43 12.30 -15.67
N LEU A 55 1.89 11.67 -14.57
CA LEU A 55 1.51 12.11 -13.21
C LEU A 55 2.06 13.50 -12.89
N THR A 56 3.19 13.88 -13.49
CA THR A 56 3.79 15.20 -13.28
C THR A 56 2.92 16.30 -13.90
N ASP A 57 2.29 16.01 -15.03
CA ASP A 57 1.43 16.95 -15.76
C ASP A 57 0.09 17.24 -15.05
N VAL A 58 -0.30 16.37 -14.10
CA VAL A 58 -1.55 16.52 -13.35
C VAL A 58 -1.33 17.03 -11.92
N ILE A 59 -0.12 17.48 -11.57
CA ILE A 59 0.15 18.15 -10.30
C ILE A 59 -0.53 19.52 -10.31
N LEU A 60 -1.43 19.74 -9.36
CA LEU A 60 -2.13 21.01 -9.19
C LEU A 60 -1.38 21.96 -8.26
N TYR A 61 -0.74 21.41 -7.23
CA TYR A 61 -0.03 22.18 -6.21
C TYR A 61 1.00 21.30 -5.51
N GLU A 62 2.12 21.89 -5.11
CA GLU A 62 3.12 21.22 -4.30
C GLU A 62 3.86 22.22 -3.40
N ASP A 63 4.03 21.85 -2.13
CA ASP A 63 4.92 22.53 -1.18
C ASP A 63 5.76 21.51 -0.39
N ASP A 64 6.44 21.95 0.68
CA ASP A 64 7.28 21.07 1.52
C ASP A 64 6.51 20.00 2.30
N HIS A 65 5.19 20.11 2.39
CA HIS A 65 4.32 19.31 3.27
C HIS A 65 3.36 18.42 2.49
N ILE A 66 2.82 18.90 1.38
CA ILE A 66 1.80 18.22 0.60
C ILE A 66 2.06 18.31 -0.91
N LEU A 67 1.49 17.34 -1.61
CA LEU A 67 1.38 17.29 -3.05
C LEU A 67 -0.10 17.04 -3.40
N VAL A 68 -0.64 17.89 -4.27
CA VAL A 68 -2.03 17.84 -4.73
C VAL A 68 -1.99 17.51 -6.22
N LEU A 69 -2.73 16.49 -6.62
CA LEU A 69 -2.83 16.08 -8.03
C LEU A 69 -4.29 15.92 -8.47
N ASN A 70 -4.56 16.24 -9.73
CA ASN A 70 -5.84 15.96 -10.38
C ASN A 70 -5.80 14.54 -10.95
N LYS A 71 -6.18 13.55 -10.13
CA LYS A 71 -6.14 12.15 -10.56
C LYS A 71 -7.13 11.93 -11.71
N PRO A 72 -6.70 11.42 -12.87
CA PRO A 72 -7.63 11.06 -13.94
C PRO A 72 -8.46 9.82 -13.56
N SER A 73 -9.64 9.69 -14.15
CA SER A 73 -10.44 8.45 -14.08
C SER A 73 -9.69 7.30 -14.78
N GLY A 74 -9.92 6.06 -14.35
CA GLY A 74 -9.23 4.86 -14.84
C GLY A 74 -7.87 4.59 -14.19
N THR A 75 -7.39 5.49 -13.32
CA THR A 75 -6.10 5.34 -12.61
C THR A 75 -6.33 4.98 -11.15
N ALA A 76 -5.74 3.87 -10.69
CA ALA A 76 -5.82 3.46 -9.28
C ALA A 76 -4.88 4.28 -8.41
N VAL A 77 -5.26 4.56 -7.16
CA VAL A 77 -4.42 5.32 -6.22
C VAL A 77 -3.23 4.52 -5.67
N HIS A 78 -3.39 3.21 -5.55
CA HIS A 78 -2.39 2.24 -5.07
C HIS A 78 -2.62 0.90 -5.76
N GLY A 79 -1.59 0.05 -5.80
CA GLY A 79 -1.71 -1.34 -6.24
C GLY A 79 -2.74 -2.14 -5.46
N GLY A 80 -3.36 -3.12 -6.10
CA GLY A 80 -4.41 -3.97 -5.53
C GLY A 80 -4.41 -5.37 -6.12
N SER A 81 -5.41 -6.19 -5.79
CA SER A 81 -5.54 -7.55 -6.32
C SER A 81 -5.71 -7.52 -7.84
N GLY A 82 -4.62 -7.78 -8.60
CA GLY A 82 -4.60 -7.78 -10.06
C GLY A 82 -4.07 -6.50 -10.71
N LEU A 83 -3.60 -5.53 -9.93
CA LEU A 83 -2.93 -4.32 -10.45
C LEU A 83 -1.66 -4.06 -9.62
N SER A 84 -0.48 -4.18 -10.23
CA SER A 84 0.80 -4.01 -9.52
C SER A 84 1.18 -2.54 -9.28
N PHE A 85 0.42 -1.57 -9.82
CA PHE A 85 0.88 -0.18 -9.90
C PHE A 85 -0.25 0.86 -9.87
N GLY A 86 -0.11 1.90 -9.04
CA GLY A 86 -1.02 3.04 -8.92
C GLY A 86 -0.28 4.38 -8.80
N VAL A 87 -1.01 5.44 -8.45
CA VAL A 87 -0.46 6.81 -8.32
C VAL A 87 0.69 6.86 -7.31
N ILE A 88 0.51 6.27 -6.12
CA ILE A 88 1.52 6.40 -5.05
C ILE A 88 2.83 5.66 -5.39
N GLU A 89 2.75 4.51 -6.05
CA GLU A 89 3.93 3.81 -6.57
C GLU A 89 4.62 4.62 -7.66
N GLY A 90 3.84 5.23 -8.56
CA GLY A 90 4.36 6.11 -9.60
C GLY A 90 5.12 7.31 -9.06
N LEU A 91 4.54 7.98 -8.05
CA LEU A 91 5.19 9.12 -7.40
C LEU A 91 6.49 8.71 -6.68
N ARG A 92 6.50 7.56 -6.01
CA ARG A 92 7.71 7.02 -5.35
C ARG A 92 8.78 6.63 -6.38
N ALA A 93 8.38 6.07 -7.52
CA ALA A 93 9.30 5.75 -8.60
C ALA A 93 9.92 7.00 -9.25
N LEU A 94 9.15 8.09 -9.41
CA LEU A 94 9.67 9.37 -9.92
C LEU A 94 10.56 10.11 -8.94
N ARG A 95 10.36 9.85 -7.65
CA ARG A 95 10.99 10.61 -6.57
C ARG A 95 11.70 9.64 -5.61
N PRO A 96 12.71 8.90 -6.09
CA PRO A 96 13.41 7.91 -5.27
C PRO A 96 14.07 8.53 -4.02
N GLU A 97 14.45 9.81 -4.09
CA GLU A 97 15.03 10.56 -2.97
C GLU A 97 14.00 11.02 -1.93
N ALA A 98 12.70 10.97 -2.25
CA ALA A 98 11.65 11.35 -1.32
C ALA A 98 11.47 10.25 -0.26
N ARG A 99 12.01 10.50 0.93
CA ARG A 99 11.95 9.56 2.08
C ARG A 99 10.52 9.25 2.55
N PHE A 100 9.57 10.14 2.27
CA PHE A 100 8.19 9.98 2.70
C PHE A 100 7.23 10.54 1.64
N LEU A 101 6.34 9.69 1.16
CA LEU A 101 5.17 10.02 0.36
C LEU A 101 4.07 9.06 0.75
N GLU A 102 2.95 9.57 1.26
CA GLU A 102 1.80 8.73 1.65
C GLU A 102 0.49 9.35 1.19
N LEU A 103 -0.47 8.50 0.81
CA LEU A 103 -1.82 8.94 0.46
C LEU A 103 -2.52 9.46 1.72
N VAL A 104 -3.08 10.67 1.66
CA VAL A 104 -3.93 11.18 2.75
C VAL A 104 -5.31 10.55 2.70
N HIS A 105 -5.83 10.37 1.49
CA HIS A 105 -7.11 9.71 1.25
C HIS A 105 -7.04 8.91 -0.05
N ARG A 106 -8.16 8.26 -0.39
CA ARG A 106 -8.30 7.48 -1.62
C ARG A 106 -9.42 8.02 -2.49
N LEU A 107 -9.29 7.80 -3.79
CA LEU A 107 -10.35 7.88 -4.77
C LEU A 107 -10.44 6.52 -5.46
N ASP A 108 -11.64 6.12 -5.85
CA ASP A 108 -11.81 4.89 -6.63
C ASP A 108 -11.18 5.05 -8.01
N ARG A 109 -10.83 3.91 -8.64
CA ARG A 109 -10.12 3.90 -9.93
C ARG A 109 -10.84 4.76 -10.96
N ASP A 110 -12.16 4.58 -11.05
CA ASP A 110 -12.98 5.20 -12.10
C ASP A 110 -13.51 6.59 -11.68
N THR A 111 -13.09 7.09 -10.51
CA THR A 111 -13.35 8.47 -10.04
C THR A 111 -12.18 9.38 -10.40
N SER A 112 -12.44 10.53 -11.03
CA SER A 112 -11.46 11.60 -11.20
C SER A 112 -11.55 12.63 -10.09
N GLY A 113 -10.50 13.43 -9.89
CA GLY A 113 -10.54 14.59 -9.02
C GLY A 113 -9.29 14.78 -8.17
N VAL A 114 -9.40 15.68 -7.19
CA VAL A 114 -8.30 16.07 -6.32
C VAL A 114 -7.90 14.91 -5.41
N LEU A 115 -6.64 14.50 -5.48
CA LEU A 115 -6.01 13.54 -4.59
C LEU A 115 -4.86 14.21 -3.84
N LEU A 116 -4.84 14.04 -2.52
CA LEU A 116 -3.82 14.60 -1.65
C LEU A 116 -2.79 13.55 -1.20
N VAL A 117 -1.52 13.92 -1.28
CA VAL A 117 -0.37 13.12 -0.85
C VAL A 117 0.43 13.93 0.17
N ALA A 118 0.74 13.33 1.31
CA ALA A 118 1.59 13.93 2.33
C ALA A 118 3.07 13.65 2.06
N LYS A 119 3.92 14.67 2.17
CA LYS A 119 5.39 14.60 2.04
C LYS A 119 6.12 14.50 3.38
N LYS A 120 5.39 14.65 4.50
CA LYS A 120 5.90 14.49 5.87
C LYS A 120 4.89 13.73 6.74
N THR A 121 5.38 12.94 7.70
CA THR A 121 4.54 12.19 8.65
C THR A 121 3.62 13.11 9.47
N LEU A 122 4.12 14.27 9.91
CA LEU A 122 3.32 15.26 10.64
C LEU A 122 2.17 15.81 9.80
N SER A 123 2.40 16.04 8.51
CA SER A 123 1.37 16.51 7.57
C SER A 123 0.29 15.45 7.35
N LEU A 124 0.68 14.18 7.25
CA LEU A 124 -0.29 13.09 7.18
C LEU A 124 -1.17 13.05 8.43
N ALA A 125 -0.56 13.10 9.62
CA ALA A 125 -1.30 13.04 10.88
C ALA A 125 -2.22 14.26 11.13
N PHE A 126 -1.89 15.43 10.58
CA PHE A 126 -2.69 16.64 10.74
C PHE A 126 -3.91 16.69 9.79
N ILE A 127 -3.80 16.09 8.60
CA ILE A 127 -4.82 16.22 7.54
C ILE A 127 -5.71 14.97 7.42
N ALA A 128 -5.21 13.79 7.80
CA ALA A 128 -5.92 12.51 7.67
C ALA A 128 -6.97 12.25 8.75
#